data_AF-W8KS25-F1
#
_entry.id   AF-W8KS25-F1
#
_cell.length_a   1.000
_cell.length_b   1.000
_cell.length_c   1.000
_cell.angle_alpha   90.00
_cell.angle_beta   90.00
_cell.angle_gamma   90.00
#
_symmetry.space_group_name_H-M   'P 1'
#
loop_
_entity.id
_entity.type
_entity.pdbx_description
1 polymer ?
#
loop_
_entity_poly.entity_id
_entity_poly.type
_entity_poly.pdbx_seq_one_letter_code
_entity_poly.pdbx_strand_id
1 'polypeptide(L)' 'MLHTIEVEIDSQGHIQPLEPMPRLPAGRGLLTLLTPPADEATLLAEAALAEDWSKAEEDEAWAHLQPGK' A
#
# COMPACT_ATOMS: atom_id res chain seq x y z
N MET A 1 -10.75 31.10 -3.16
CA MET A 1 -11.30 29.74 -2.97
C MET A 1 -10.22 28.74 -3.33
N LEU A 2 -10.15 27.60 -2.63
CA LEU A 2 -9.27 26.49 -2.99
C LEU A 2 -9.99 25.58 -3.96
N HIS A 3 -9.28 25.11 -4.99
CA HIS A 3 -9.76 24.11 -5.92
C HIS A 3 -8.81 22.92 -5.84
N THR A 4 -9.36 21.73 -5.62
CA THR A 4 -8.60 20.48 -5.54
C THR A 4 -8.71 19.75 -6.87
N ILE A 5 -7.57 19.34 -7.40
CA ILE A 5 -7.49 18.51 -8.61
C ILE A 5 -6.90 17.18 -8.16
N GLU A 6 -7.63 16.10 -8.35
CA GLU A 6 -7.11 14.76 -8.11
C GLU A 6 -6.21 14.32 -9.27
N VAL A 7 -5.06 13.75 -8.90
CA VAL A 7 -4.00 13.40 -9.84
C VAL A 7 -3.40 12.06 -9.45
N GLU A 8 -2.97 11.31 -10.45
CA GLU A 8 -2.03 10.21 -10.29
C GLU A 8 -0.60 10.73 -10.51
N ILE A 9 0.36 10.22 -9.73
CA ILE A 9 1.78 10.50 -9.90
C ILE A 9 2.45 9.20 -10.36
N ASP A 10 2.99 9.21 -11.57
CA ASP A 10 3.65 8.03 -12.13
C ASP A 10 5.04 7.79 -11.50
N SER A 11 5.67 6.68 -11.87
CA SER A 11 7.01 6.31 -11.39
C SER A 11 8.11 7.28 -11.80
N GLN A 12 7.88 8.14 -12.78
CA GLN A 12 8.80 9.17 -13.25
C GLN A 12 8.50 10.54 -12.58
N GLY A 13 7.46 10.62 -11.75
CA GLY A 13 7.04 11.83 -11.08
C GLY A 13 6.16 12.75 -11.93
N HIS A 14 5.62 12.28 -13.07
CA HIS A 14 4.67 13.06 -13.84
C HIS A 14 3.29 13.06 -13.18
N ILE A 15 2.67 14.23 -13.16
CA ILE A 15 1.35 14.45 -12.58
C ILE A 15 0.30 14.36 -13.69
N GLN A 16 -0.62 13.41 -13.57
CA GLN A 16 -1.71 13.21 -14.53
C GLN A 16 -3.06 13.42 -13.83
N PRO A 17 -3.88 14.39 -14.27
CA PRO A 17 -5.23 14.57 -13.74
C PRO A 17 -6.08 13.32 -13.96
N LEU A 18 -6.80 12.88 -12.93
CA LEU A 18 -7.76 11.78 -13.08
C LEU A 18 -8.98 12.21 -13.91
N GLU A 19 -9.41 13.47 -13.74
CA GLU A 19 -10.43 14.06 -14.58
C GLU A 19 -9.84 14.58 -15.90
N PRO A 20 -10.53 14.43 -17.05
CA PRO A 20 -10.04 14.91 -18.34
C PRO A 20 -9.78 16.42 -18.31
N MET A 21 -8.51 16.78 -18.29
CA MET A 21 -8.09 18.18 -18.29
C MET A 21 -6.90 18.36 -19.23
N PRO A 22 -7.03 19.21 -20.28
CA PRO A 22 -6.00 19.36 -21.30
C PRO A 22 -4.72 19.99 -20.76
N ARG A 23 -4.81 20.80 -19.69
CA ARG A 23 -3.65 21.40 -19.02
C ARG A 23 -4.02 21.83 -17.60
N LEU A 24 -3.12 21.57 -16.65
CA LEU A 24 -3.21 22.11 -15.29
C LEU A 24 -3.09 23.65 -15.31
N PRO A 25 -3.83 24.36 -14.44
CA PRO A 25 -3.76 25.82 -14.36
C PRO A 25 -2.36 26.29 -13.92
N ALA A 26 -1.91 27.42 -14.47
CA ALA A 26 -0.66 28.04 -14.06
C ALA A 26 -0.82 28.72 -12.69
N GLY A 27 0.09 28.45 -11.76
CA GLY A 27 0.05 29.06 -10.42
C GLY A 27 0.78 28.24 -9.36
N ARG A 28 0.46 28.51 -8.09
CA ARG A 28 0.94 27.74 -6.94
C ARG A 28 -0.09 26.68 -6.58
N GLY A 29 0.33 25.43 -6.49
CA GLY A 29 -0.48 24.30 -6.04
C GLY A 29 -0.03 23.77 -4.67
N LEU A 30 -0.89 22.97 -4.05
CA LEU A 30 -0.57 22.12 -2.91
C LEU A 30 -0.58 20.67 -3.39
N LEU A 31 0.43 19.89 -3.02
CA LEU A 31 0.52 18.47 -3.33
C LEU A 31 0.35 17.67 -2.04
N THR A 32 -0.63 16.79 -2.03
CA THR A 32 -0.88 15.86 -0.92
C THR A 32 -0.78 14.44 -1.47
N LEU A 33 0.16 13.65 -0.94
CA LEU A 33 0.28 12.24 -1.29
C LEU A 33 -0.71 11.42 -0.47
N LEU A 34 -1.60 10.68 -1.15
CA LEU A 34 -2.47 9.71 -0.51
C LEU A 34 -1.66 8.47 -0.19
N THR A 35 -1.43 8.22 1.10
CA THR A 35 -0.88 6.93 1.54
C THR A 35 -2.00 5.90 1.42
N PRO A 36 -1.76 4.70 0.89
CA PRO A 36 -2.79 3.66 0.91
C PRO A 36 -3.29 3.48 2.34
N PRO A 37 -4.59 3.25 2.54
CA PRO A 37 -5.10 2.95 3.86
C PRO A 37 -4.28 1.77 4.39
N ALA A 38 -3.63 1.98 5.53
CA ALA A 38 -2.97 0.89 6.21
C ALA A 38 -4.03 -0.18 6.43
N ASP A 39 -3.78 -1.40 5.97
CA ASP A 39 -4.70 -2.49 6.25
C ASP A 39 -4.58 -2.80 7.74
N GLU A 40 -5.44 -2.16 8.53
CA GLU A 40 -5.49 -2.30 9.98
C GLU A 40 -5.64 -3.77 10.38
N ALA A 41 -6.33 -4.58 9.57
CA ALA A 41 -6.45 -6.01 9.80
C ALA A 41 -5.10 -6.72 9.61
N THR A 42 -4.33 -6.37 8.59
CA THR A 42 -2.96 -6.90 8.39
C THR A 42 -2.04 -6.48 9.55
N LEU A 43 -2.07 -5.21 9.97
CA LEU A 43 -1.22 -4.71 11.06
C LEU A 43 -1.55 -5.35 12.42
N LEU A 44 -2.83 -5.63 12.69
CA LEU A 44 -3.26 -6.30 13.92
C LEU A 44 -3.06 -7.82 13.86
N ALA A 45 -3.20 -8.41 12.66
CA ALA A 45 -2.99 -9.85 12.45
C ALA A 45 -1.53 -10.25 12.63
N GLU A 46 -0.56 -9.40 12.29
CA GLU A 46 0.87 -9.70 12.51
C GLU A 46 1.16 -10.07 13.97
N ALA A 47 0.66 -9.28 14.93
CA ALA A 47 0.88 -9.55 16.35
C ALA A 47 0.10 -10.79 16.83
N ALA A 48 -1.15 -10.96 16.38
CA ALA A 48 -2.00 -12.08 16.80
C ALA A 48 -1.53 -13.42 16.20
N LEU A 49 -1.02 -13.44 14.97
CA LEU A 49 -0.53 -14.64 14.31
C LEU A 49 0.88 -15.03 14.79
N ALA A 50 1.71 -14.07 15.22
CA ALA A 50 3.06 -14.35 15.68
C ALA A 50 3.10 -15.31 16.90
N GLU A 51 2.10 -15.25 17.78
CA GLU A 51 2.02 -16.12 18.97
C GLU A 51 1.73 -17.59 18.62
N ASP A 52 0.95 -17.84 17.58
CA ASP A 52 0.59 -19.20 17.16
C ASP A 52 1.53 -19.77 16.09
N TRP A 53 2.09 -18.92 15.23
CA TRP A 53 2.95 -19.32 14.11
C TRP A 53 4.40 -19.58 14.51
N SER A 54 4.87 -19.05 15.64
CA SER A 54 6.26 -19.23 16.11
C SER A 54 6.46 -20.48 16.98
N LYS A 55 5.48 -21.40 16.97
CA LYS A 55 5.51 -22.65 17.73
C LYS A 55 6.37 -23.67 17.00
N ALA A 56 7.21 -24.40 17.74
CA ALA A 56 8.10 -25.42 17.16
C ALA A 56 7.31 -26.53 16.45
N GLU A 57 6.06 -26.77 16.88
CA GLU A 57 5.13 -27.70 16.27
C GLU A 57 4.73 -27.29 14.84
N GLU A 58 4.64 -25.99 14.57
CA GLU A 58 4.40 -25.47 13.22
C GLU A 58 5.64 -25.65 12.35
N ASP A 59 6.84 -25.33 12.86
CA ASP A 59 8.09 -25.57 12.12
C ASP A 59 8.25 -27.06 11.70
N GLU A 60 7.88 -28.00 12.57
CA GLU A 60 7.85 -29.43 12.25
C GLU A 60 6.79 -29.78 11.20
N ALA A 61 5.57 -29.25 11.33
CA ALA A 61 4.51 -29.46 10.34
C ALA A 61 4.89 -28.94 8.95
N TRP A 62 5.59 -27.81 8.89
CA TRP A 62 6.06 -27.18 7.65
C TRP A 62 7.25 -27.93 7.03
N ALA A 63 8.13 -28.51 7.84
CA ALA A 63 9.21 -29.35 7.36
C ALA A 63 8.72 -30.59 6.58
N HIS A 64 7.51 -31.08 6.89
CA HIS A 64 6.89 -32.20 6.18
C HIS A 64 6.29 -31.83 4.81
N LEU A 65 6.16 -30.55 4.49
CA LEU A 65 5.54 -30.07 3.25
C LEU A 65 6.56 -29.67 2.17
N GLN A 66 7.87 -29.79 2.45
CA GLN A 66 8.89 -29.51 1.44
C GLN A 66 8.93 -30.63 0.37
N PRO A 67 8.80 -30.29 -0.92
CA PRO A 67 8.85 -31.28 -1.99
C PRO A 67 10.30 -31.76 -2.18
N GLY A 68 10.58 -33.01 -1.81
CA GLY A 68 11.84 -33.66 -2.12
C GLY A 68 12.44 -34.51 -1.01
N LYS A 69 11.70 -35.51 -0.52
CA LYS A 69 12.31 -36.67 0.14
C LYS A 69 12.39 -37.84 -0.82
#